data_AF-A0A2N1Z3B1-F1
#
_entry.id   AF-A0A2N1Z3B1-F1
#
_cell.length_a   1.000
_cell.length_b   1.000
_cell.length_c   1.000
_cell.angle_alpha   90.00
_cell.angle_beta   90.00
_cell.angle_gamma   90.00
#
_symmetry.space_group_name_H-M   'P 1'
#
loop_
_entity.id
_entity.type
_entity.pdbx_description
1 polymer ?
#
loop_
_entity_poly.entity_id
_entity_poly.type
_entity_poly.pdbx_seq_one_letter_code
_entity_poly.pdbx_strand_id
1 'polypeptide(L)'
;HFHNTRGMGLANALAALNAGIDRFDASLGGLGGCPYAPGASGNICTEDLVHMFQRMGLNTAVDLDRLLQCAADLPQLVGHDVPGAVLKAGKADRRYPKPKWMEEAGV
;
A
#
# COMPACT_ATOMS: atom_id res chain seq x y z
N HIS A 1 8.01 -12.64 4.11
CA HIS A 1 8.75 -11.69 3.27
C HIS A 1 8.42 -11.80 1.77
N PHE A 2 7.62 -10.88 1.21
CA PHE A 2 7.39 -10.81 -0.24
C PHE A 2 7.84 -9.47 -0.82
N HIS A 3 8.41 -9.50 -2.02
CA HIS A 3 8.62 -8.30 -2.84
C HIS A 3 7.48 -8.12 -3.84
N ASN A 4 7.28 -6.89 -4.30
CA ASN A 4 6.22 -6.57 -5.26
C ASN A 4 6.74 -6.32 -6.69
N THR A 5 7.96 -6.77 -7.00
CA THR A 5 8.66 -6.48 -8.28
C THR A 5 7.85 -6.77 -9.54
N ARG A 6 6.91 -7.73 -9.47
CA ARG A 6 6.02 -8.12 -10.59
C ARG A 6 4.54 -7.91 -10.27
N GLY A 7 4.21 -7.08 -9.28
CA GLY A 7 2.83 -6.78 -8.89
C GLY A 7 2.08 -7.91 -8.17
N MET A 8 2.78 -8.98 -7.76
CA MET A 8 2.16 -10.18 -7.17
C MET A 8 2.22 -10.23 -5.64
N GLY A 9 2.77 -9.21 -4.99
CA GLY A 9 3.09 -9.25 -3.57
C GLY A 9 1.86 -9.41 -2.66
N LEU A 10 0.81 -8.60 -2.87
CA LEU A 10 -0.44 -8.71 -2.10
C LEU A 10 -1.20 -10.01 -2.40
N ALA A 11 -1.22 -10.43 -3.68
CA ALA A 11 -1.84 -11.69 -4.08
C ALA A 11 -1.18 -12.90 -3.39
N ASN A 12 0.15 -12.91 -3.31
CA ASN A 12 0.91 -13.93 -2.59
C ASN A 12 0.68 -13.86 -1.08
N ALA A 13 0.58 -12.66 -0.50
CA ALA A 13 0.24 -12.51 0.92
C ALA A 13 -1.14 -13.08 1.25
N LEU A 14 -2.15 -12.81 0.40
CA LEU A 14 -3.48 -13.39 0.53
C LEU A 14 -3.47 -14.91 0.39
N ALA A 15 -2.74 -15.45 -0.59
CA ALA A 15 -2.60 -16.89 -0.78
C ALA A 15 -1.94 -17.57 0.43
N ALA A 16 -0.90 -16.95 0.99
CA ALA A 16 -0.22 -17.44 2.20
C ALA A 16 -1.14 -17.37 3.43
N LEU A 17 -1.93 -16.31 3.59
CA LEU A 17 -2.95 -16.22 4.64
C LEU A 17 -3.95 -17.38 4.55
N ASN A 18 -4.44 -17.69 3.35
CA ASN A 18 -5.36 -18.81 3.13
C ASN A 18 -4.71 -20.18 3.41
N ALA A 19 -3.38 -20.27 3.32
CA ALA A 19 -2.61 -21.46 3.70
C ALA A 19 -2.26 -21.51 5.20
N GLY A 20 -2.74 -20.55 6.01
CA GLY A 20 -2.54 -20.51 7.46
C GLY A 20 -1.34 -19.69 7.94
N ILE A 21 -0.69 -18.92 7.06
CA ILE A 21 0.39 -18.01 7.47
C ILE A 21 -0.19 -16.74 8.09
N ASP A 22 0.33 -16.35 9.26
CA ASP A 22 -0.12 -15.19 10.03
C ASP A 22 0.98 -14.13 10.25
N ARG A 23 2.19 -14.35 9.72
CA ARG A 23 3.33 -13.43 9.83
C ARG A 23 3.82 -12.99 8.46
N PHE A 24 3.88 -11.67 8.27
CA PHE A 24 4.25 -11.03 7.02
C PHE A 24 5.22 -9.88 7.26
N ASP A 25 6.29 -9.84 6.48
CA ASP A 25 7.21 -8.70 6.43
C ASP A 25 6.83 -7.79 5.28
N ALA A 26 6.86 -6.49 5.53
CA ALA A 26 6.52 -5.42 4.59
C ALA A 26 7.42 -4.20 4.85
N SER A 27 7.37 -3.20 3.97
CA SER A 27 8.10 -1.95 4.15
C SER A 27 7.20 -0.73 3.98
N LEU A 28 7.39 0.27 4.84
CA LEU A 28 6.67 1.56 4.79
C LEU A 28 6.83 2.18 3.39
N GLY A 29 5.73 2.61 2.79
CA GLY A 29 5.68 3.13 1.43
C GLY A 29 6.03 2.12 0.32
N GLY A 30 6.32 0.85 0.64
CA GLY A 30 6.85 -0.14 -0.30
C GLY A 30 8.34 0.07 -0.61
N LEU A 31 9.08 0.66 0.33
CA LEU A 31 10.51 0.89 0.21
C LEU A 31 11.31 -0.41 0.03
N GLY A 32 12.52 -0.23 -0.49
CA GLY A 32 13.43 -1.29 -0.88
C GLY A 32 13.60 -1.36 -2.39
N GLY A 33 14.35 -2.35 -2.82
CA GLY A 33 14.79 -2.52 -4.20
C GLY A 33 16.10 -3.26 -4.19
N CYS A 34 16.43 -3.92 -5.30
CA CYS A 34 17.69 -4.63 -5.42
C CYS A 34 18.72 -3.74 -6.12
N PRO A 35 19.87 -3.41 -5.50
CA PRO A 35 20.91 -2.64 -6.18
C PRO A 35 21.47 -3.37 -7.42
N TYR A 36 21.26 -4.68 -7.53
CA TYR A 36 21.68 -5.50 -8.66
C TYR A 36 20.61 -5.69 -9.75
N ALA A 37 19.36 -5.23 -9.53
CA ALA A 37 18.28 -5.34 -10.52
C ALA A 37 17.62 -3.96 -10.74
N PRO A 38 18.12 -3.16 -11.70
CA PRO A 38 17.53 -1.88 -12.05
C PRO A 38 16.04 -2.03 -12.41
N GLY A 39 15.16 -1.30 -11.72
CA GLY A 39 13.71 -1.37 -11.93
C GLY A 39 12.99 -2.45 -11.12
N ALA A 40 13.69 -3.28 -10.34
CA ALA A 40 13.03 -4.15 -9.39
C ALA A 40 12.35 -3.32 -8.30
N SER A 41 11.02 -3.31 -8.27
CA SER A 41 10.30 -2.65 -7.17
C SER A 41 10.63 -3.32 -5.83
N GLY A 42 10.45 -2.55 -4.75
CA GLY A 42 10.78 -2.96 -3.38
C GLY A 42 9.86 -4.02 -2.79
N ASN A 43 9.83 -4.02 -1.45
CA ASN A 43 8.98 -4.91 -0.67
C ASN A 43 7.50 -4.68 -0.97
N ILE A 44 6.63 -5.56 -0.48
CA ILE A 44 5.21 -5.19 -0.34
C ILE A 44 5.08 -3.96 0.56
N CYS A 45 4.18 -3.06 0.18
CA CYS A 45 3.89 -1.83 0.92
C CYS A 45 3.08 -2.16 2.19
N THR A 46 3.56 -1.71 3.35
CA THR A 46 2.94 -2.02 4.65
C THR A 46 1.52 -1.47 4.72
N GLU A 47 1.31 -0.25 4.24
CA GLU A 47 0.02 0.45 4.24
C GLU A 47 -0.99 -0.29 3.35
N ASP A 48 -0.56 -0.72 2.17
CA ASP A 48 -1.40 -1.48 1.23
C ASP A 48 -1.77 -2.86 1.81
N LEU A 49 -0.83 -3.55 2.46
CA LEU A 49 -1.07 -4.84 3.12
C LEU A 49 -2.03 -4.71 4.31
N VAL A 50 -1.78 -3.73 5.18
CA VAL A 50 -2.62 -3.46 6.36
C VAL A 50 -4.02 -3.07 5.92
N HIS A 51 -4.14 -2.20 4.92
CA HIS A 51 -5.43 -1.81 4.36
C HIS A 51 -6.19 -3.02 3.82
N MET A 52 -5.55 -3.87 3.00
CA MET A 52 -6.18 -5.08 2.46
C MET A 52 -6.70 -5.98 3.59
N PHE A 53 -5.87 -6.32 4.57
CA PHE A 53 -6.27 -7.20 5.67
C PHE A 53 -7.36 -6.59 6.57
N GLN A 54 -7.29 -5.30 6.89
CA GLN A 54 -8.34 -4.63 7.67
C GLN A 54 -9.67 -4.58 6.89
N ARG A 55 -9.62 -4.38 5.57
CA ARG A 55 -10.82 -4.42 4.71
C ARG A 55 -11.41 -5.82 4.57
N MET A 56 -10.62 -6.86 4.80
CA MET A 56 -11.09 -8.25 4.93
C MET A 56 -11.63 -8.57 6.33
N GLY A 57 -11.61 -7.62 7.27
CA GLY A 57 -12.08 -7.80 8.65
C GLY A 57 -11.04 -8.39 9.61
N LEU A 58 -9.77 -8.45 9.22
CA LEU A 58 -8.70 -8.97 10.06
C LEU A 58 -8.15 -7.88 10.98
N ASN A 59 -7.85 -8.23 12.23
CA ASN A 59 -7.13 -7.36 13.15
C ASN A 59 -5.62 -7.45 12.90
N THR A 60 -5.04 -6.40 12.35
CA THR A 60 -3.59 -6.29 12.13
C THR A 60 -2.83 -5.69 13.32
N ALA A 61 -3.54 -5.20 14.34
CA ALA A 61 -3.02 -4.39 15.45
C ALA A 61 -2.29 -3.10 15.03
N VAL A 62 -2.43 -2.67 13.77
CA VAL A 62 -1.82 -1.45 13.23
C VAL A 62 -2.87 -0.36 13.08
N ASP A 63 -2.56 0.84 13.57
CA ASP A 63 -3.32 2.06 13.25
C ASP A 63 -2.93 2.53 11.85
N LEU A 64 -3.81 2.28 10.86
CA LEU A 64 -3.54 2.61 9.46
C LEU A 64 -3.47 4.13 9.23
N ASP A 65 -4.24 4.94 9.97
CA ASP A 65 -4.23 6.39 9.77
C ASP A 65 -2.91 6.99 10.27
N ARG A 66 -2.39 6.51 11.41
CA ARG A 66 -1.06 6.91 11.89
C ARG A 66 0.05 6.40 10.99
N LEU A 67 -0.08 5.19 10.44
CA LEU A 67 0.89 4.66 9.48
C LEU A 67 0.95 5.52 8.21
N LEU A 68 -0.20 5.94 7.67
CA LEU A 68 -0.28 6.81 6.50
C LEU A 68 0.31 8.20 6.75
N GLN A 69 0.19 8.73 7.97
CA GLN A 69 0.88 9.98 8.36
C GLN A 69 2.40 9.82 8.27
N CYS A 70 2.96 8.73 8.82
CA CYS A 70 4.39 8.45 8.70
C CYS A 70 4.82 8.25 7.23
N ALA A 71 3.99 7.58 6.44
CA ALA A 71 4.27 7.31 5.03
C ALA A 71 4.25 8.58 4.16
N ALA A 72 3.49 9.60 4.56
CA ALA A 72 3.39 10.87 3.83
C ALA A 72 4.69 11.69 3.86
N ASP A 73 5.53 11.50 4.88
CA ASP A 73 6.84 12.17 5.01
C ASP A 73 7.96 11.44 4.26
N LEU A 74 7.71 10.20 3.81
CA LEU A 74 8.74 9.38 3.18
C LEU A 74 9.32 9.98 1.90
N PRO A 75 8.52 10.49 0.93
CA PRO A 75 9.08 10.98 -0.32
C PRO A 75 10.12 12.09 -0.13
N GLN A 76 9.90 12.96 0.85
CA GLN A 76 10.83 14.03 1.22
C GLN A 76 12.10 13.47 1.87
N LEU A 77 11.97 12.43 2.71
CA LEU A 77 13.10 11.80 3.38
C LEU A 77 14.00 11.00 2.43
N VAL A 78 13.42 10.30 1.45
CA VAL A 78 14.19 9.46 0.50
C VAL A 78 14.52 10.18 -0.82
N GLY A 79 13.95 11.36 -1.06
CA GLY A 79 14.23 12.18 -2.25
C GLY A 79 13.55 11.68 -3.53
N HIS A 80 12.57 10.80 -3.44
CA HIS A 80 11.79 10.29 -4.58
C HIS A 80 10.42 9.77 -4.13
N ASP A 81 9.48 9.61 -5.07
CA ASP A 81 8.17 9.05 -4.78
C ASP A 81 8.23 7.59 -4.30
N VAL A 82 7.26 7.21 -3.45
CA VAL A 82 7.09 5.83 -2.98
C VAL A 82 5.91 5.14 -3.69
N PRO A 83 5.94 3.81 -3.90
CA PRO A 83 4.91 3.11 -4.68
C PRO A 83 3.54 2.94 -3.98
N GLY A 84 3.45 3.12 -2.65
CA GLY A 84 2.23 2.81 -1.88
C GLY A 84 0.93 3.39 -2.45
N ALA A 85 -0.01 2.50 -2.79
CA ALA A 85 -1.24 2.87 -3.48
C ALA A 85 -2.24 3.56 -2.54
N VAL A 86 -2.38 3.07 -1.30
CA VAL A 86 -3.28 3.63 -0.29
C VAL A 86 -2.83 5.03 0.15
N LEU A 87 -1.52 5.29 0.17
CA LEU A 87 -1.01 6.65 0.42
C LEU A 87 -1.48 7.63 -0.67
N LYS A 88 -1.41 7.22 -1.94
CA LYS A 88 -1.77 8.06 -3.09
C LYS A 88 -3.28 8.25 -3.24
N ALA A 89 -4.03 7.15 -3.15
CA ALA A 89 -5.46 7.12 -3.41
C ALA A 89 -6.32 7.33 -2.15
N GLY A 90 -5.74 7.21 -0.97
CA GLY A 90 -6.47 7.08 0.29
C GLY A 90 -7.09 5.70 0.50
N LYS A 91 -7.63 5.50 1.70
CA LYS A 91 -8.39 4.30 2.07
C LYS A 91 -9.63 4.15 1.17
N ALA A 92 -10.08 2.91 0.96
CA ALA A 92 -11.28 2.61 0.16
C ALA A 92 -12.60 3.22 0.66
N ASP A 93 -12.66 3.75 1.88
CA ASP A 93 -13.78 4.51 2.44
C ASP A 93 -13.61 6.03 2.35
N ARG A 94 -12.49 6.52 1.80
CA ARG A 94 -12.26 7.94 1.55
C ARG A 94 -13.22 8.42 0.46
N ARG A 95 -13.96 9.47 0.78
CA ARG A 95 -14.85 10.17 -0.16
C ARG A 95 -14.15 11.39 -0.74
N TYR A 96 -14.38 11.64 -2.01
CA TYR A 96 -13.91 12.81 -2.73
C TYR A 96 -15.11 13.66 -3.17
N PRO A 97 -14.97 14.99 -3.26
CA PRO A 97 -16.00 15.82 -3.86
C PRO A 97 -16.20 15.42 -5.32
N LYS A 98 -17.42 15.62 -5.82
CA LYS A 98 -17.74 15.41 -7.23
C LYS A 98 -16.84 16.30 -8.11
N PRO A 99 -16.18 15.77 -9.15
CA PRO A 99 -15.40 16.60 -10.06
C PRO A 99 -16.28 17.61 -10.80
N LYS A 100 -15.79 18.85 -10.96
CA LYS A 100 -16.54 19.93 -11.64
C LYS A 100 -17.03 19.56 -13.04
N TRP A 101 -16.20 18.85 -13.81
CA TRP A 101 -16.56 18.43 -15.17
C TRP A 101 -17.78 17.49 -15.21
N MET A 102 -18.02 16.72 -14.14
CA MET A 102 -19.23 15.88 -14.04
C MET A 102 -20.46 16.75 -13.77
N GLU A 103 -20.33 17.77 -12.91
CA GLU A 103 -21.40 18.74 -12.66
C GLU A 103 -21.79 19.49 -13.93
N GLU A 104 -20.81 19.94 -14.71
CA GLU A 104 -20.99 20.62 -16.00
C GLU A 104 -21.64 19.71 -17.05
N ALA A 105 -21.34 18.42 -17.02
CA ALA A 105 -21.91 17.42 -17.93
C ALA A 105 -23.29 16.89 -17.48
N GLY A 106 -23.81 17.30 -16.31
CA GLY A 106 -25.11 16.85 -15.79
C GLY A 106 -25.16 15.36 -15.41
N VAL A 107 -24.01 14.71 -15.24
CA VAL A 107 -23.84 13.31 -14.79
C VAL A 107 -23.30 13.27 -13.37
#